data_AF-A0A0B0P6P9-F1
#
_entry.id   AF-A0A0B0P6P9-F1
#
_cell.length_a   1.000
_cell.length_b   1.000
_cell.length_c   1.000
_cell.angle_alpha   90.00
_cell.angle_beta   90.00
_cell.angle_gamma   90.00
#
_symmetry.space_group_name_H-M   'P 1'
#
loop_
_entity.id
_entity.type
_entity.pdbx_description
1 polymer ?
#
loop_
_entity_poly.entity_id
_entity_poly.type
_entity_poly.pdbx_seq_one_letter_code
_entity_poly.pdbx_strand_id
1 'polypeptide(L)'
;MLPSDIGSLKLLQVLDLRGTEINLLPDEIRELSSLTYFDICFYGSINRSEHLKLPQGLISSGIISRLSTLQSLGIRVCPGDERWDKCVKSIIYEVSKLTGLTSLSFYFPEVELLELFLQKSAAWIDQCLTEYNFVVGRDIKRIVSRVPQYVELDYDQTSQRLRFVNGEKIPDAIVKVLAYCSAFYLDHHLDVISISKFGIANMNKLKHCIVSECPTVKAVLDDKEFTEVVFPCLEHLNLHYLWNLEYICNDLLPEGSFTMLRILYVHACPKLKYVLKSSMLRFFLNLEELIVDDCTAIEKIILDDDMTTELSHMSDSSFKRLTLHYLPALVTIREGVWPSFEYISVCNCPNFKKINLDSKSKHTLKGIKGHSLGSFEIPCCTEFPAANQLFTLANKEKGGNSSPLTTSAIGIANANN
;
A
#
# COMPACT_ATOMS: atom_id res chain seq x y z
N MET A 1 15.69 -26.06 -12.00
CA MET A 1 16.81 -26.19 -11.03
C MET A 1 18.03 -25.51 -11.61
N LEU A 2 18.86 -24.87 -10.78
CA LEU A 2 20.15 -24.35 -11.23
C LEU A 2 21.16 -25.50 -11.41
N PRO A 3 22.05 -25.44 -12.42
CA PRO A 3 23.10 -26.43 -12.60
C PRO A 3 24.14 -26.33 -11.48
N SER A 4 24.71 -27.45 -11.06
CA SER A 4 25.79 -27.50 -10.05
C SER A 4 27.05 -26.75 -10.51
N ASP A 5 27.29 -26.67 -11.82
CA ASP A 5 28.44 -25.97 -12.40
C ASP A 5 28.45 -24.46 -12.10
N ILE A 6 27.34 -23.89 -11.60
CA ILE A 6 27.27 -22.47 -11.20
C ILE A 6 28.39 -22.10 -10.22
N GLY A 7 28.79 -22.99 -9.31
CA GLY A 7 29.85 -22.73 -8.33
C GLY A 7 31.23 -22.50 -8.94
N SER A 8 31.43 -22.86 -10.22
CA SER A 8 32.68 -22.59 -10.95
C SER A 8 32.82 -21.13 -11.37
N LEU A 9 31.74 -20.34 -11.35
CA LEU A 9 31.71 -18.94 -11.79
C LEU A 9 32.26 -17.99 -10.72
N LYS A 10 33.54 -18.14 -10.36
CA LYS A 10 34.19 -17.40 -9.26
C LYS A 10 34.20 -15.88 -9.42
N LEU A 11 34.07 -15.37 -10.64
CA LEU A 11 34.00 -13.94 -10.96
C LEU A 11 32.56 -13.39 -10.99
N LEU A 12 31.55 -14.23 -10.79
CA LEU A 12 30.15 -13.80 -10.85
C LEU A 12 29.84 -12.85 -9.70
N GLN A 13 29.41 -11.64 -10.03
CA GLN A 13 29.07 -10.59 -9.05
C GLN A 13 27.57 -10.47 -8.82
N VAL A 14 26.77 -10.73 -9.85
CA VAL A 14 25.31 -10.54 -9.84
C VAL A 14 24.63 -11.85 -10.20
N LEU A 15 23.78 -12.32 -9.31
CA LEU A 15 22.90 -13.47 -9.55
C LEU A 15 21.47 -13.08 -9.19
N ASP A 16 20.68 -12.75 -10.20
CA ASP A 16 19.26 -12.44 -10.06
C ASP A 16 18.44 -13.61 -10.60
N LEU A 17 17.66 -14.21 -9.71
CA LEU A 17 16.81 -15.37 -9.96
C LEU A 17 15.33 -15.02 -9.74
N ARG A 18 14.97 -13.73 -9.78
CA ARG A 18 13.58 -13.28 -9.78
C ARG A 18 12.82 -13.87 -10.96
N GLY A 19 11.58 -14.27 -10.69
CA GLY A 19 10.69 -14.83 -11.72
C GLY A 19 11.10 -16.23 -12.21
N THR A 20 12.05 -16.90 -11.54
CA THR A 20 12.40 -18.29 -11.85
C THR A 20 11.57 -19.26 -10.99
N GLU A 21 11.37 -20.48 -11.47
CA GLU A 21 10.68 -21.55 -10.73
C GLU A 21 11.65 -22.35 -9.83
N ILE A 22 12.56 -21.65 -9.14
CA ILE A 22 13.52 -22.33 -8.26
C ILE A 22 12.81 -22.83 -7.01
N ASN A 23 12.99 -24.11 -6.71
CA ASN A 23 12.40 -24.79 -5.56
C ASN A 23 13.44 -25.31 -4.56
N LEU A 24 14.73 -25.24 -4.90
CA LEU A 24 15.88 -25.59 -4.06
C LEU A 24 17.13 -24.86 -4.57
N LEU A 25 17.91 -24.29 -3.65
CA LEU A 25 19.19 -23.68 -3.95
C LEU A 25 20.30 -24.74 -3.91
N PRO A 26 21.12 -24.90 -4.98
CA PRO A 26 22.25 -25.82 -4.95
C PRO A 26 23.34 -25.34 -3.99
N ASP A 27 23.96 -26.32 -3.33
CA ASP A 27 25.00 -26.14 -2.33
C ASP A 27 26.27 -25.46 -2.90
N GLU A 28 26.49 -25.59 -4.21
CA GLU A 28 27.61 -25.00 -4.95
C GLU A 28 27.54 -23.46 -5.01
N ILE A 29 26.41 -22.83 -4.68
CA ILE A 29 26.31 -21.37 -4.57
C ILE A 29 27.28 -20.82 -3.52
N ARG A 30 27.62 -21.61 -2.49
CA ARG A 30 28.61 -21.22 -1.47
C ARG A 30 29.99 -20.89 -2.04
N GLU A 31 30.27 -21.34 -3.27
CA GLU A 31 31.53 -21.18 -3.97
C GLU A 31 31.67 -19.83 -4.68
N LEU A 32 30.60 -19.04 -4.80
CA LEU A 32 30.56 -17.76 -5.51
C LEU A 32 31.19 -16.62 -4.69
N SER A 33 32.52 -16.64 -4.58
CA SER A 33 33.29 -15.74 -3.69
C SER A 33 33.29 -14.26 -4.07
N SER A 34 32.87 -13.89 -5.28
CA SER A 34 32.80 -12.50 -5.74
C SER A 34 31.37 -11.95 -5.80
N LEU A 35 30.39 -12.70 -5.31
CA LEU A 35 28.98 -12.33 -5.40
C LEU A 35 28.70 -11.13 -4.49
N THR A 36 28.20 -10.05 -5.09
CA THR A 36 27.83 -8.80 -4.38
C THR A 36 26.32 -8.61 -4.36
N TYR A 37 25.61 -9.11 -5.37
CA TYR A 37 24.15 -9.08 -5.47
C TYR A 37 23.61 -10.49 -5.66
N PHE A 38 22.73 -10.91 -4.76
CA PHE A 38 22.05 -12.19 -4.85
C PHE A 38 20.58 -12.03 -4.53
N ASP A 39 19.70 -12.25 -5.52
CA ASP A 39 18.26 -12.18 -5.31
C ASP A 39 17.59 -13.46 -5.80
N ILE A 40 16.81 -14.11 -4.92
CA ILE A 40 16.12 -15.36 -5.20
C ILE A 40 14.65 -15.29 -4.76
N CYS A 41 13.78 -15.89 -5.57
CA CYS A 41 12.38 -16.14 -5.24
C CYS A 41 12.11 -17.65 -5.28
N PHE A 42 11.74 -18.25 -4.15
CA PHE A 42 11.39 -19.66 -4.10
C PHE A 42 9.93 -19.88 -4.49
N TYR A 43 9.74 -20.71 -5.51
CA TYR A 43 8.43 -21.19 -5.91
C TYR A 43 7.94 -22.27 -4.95
N GLY A 44 6.69 -22.13 -4.52
CA GLY A 44 5.96 -23.09 -3.70
C GLY A 44 4.61 -23.45 -4.31
N SER A 45 3.97 -24.50 -3.81
CA SER A 45 2.61 -24.89 -4.24
C SER A 45 1.69 -25.07 -3.03
N ILE A 46 0.48 -24.52 -3.14
CA ILE A 46 -0.61 -24.73 -2.18
C ILE A 46 -1.28 -26.10 -2.43
N ASN A 47 -1.12 -26.66 -3.63
CA ASN A 47 -1.67 -27.96 -3.95
C ASN A 47 -0.83 -29.03 -3.25
N ARG A 48 -1.41 -29.71 -2.26
CA ARG A 48 -0.75 -30.75 -1.46
C ARG A 48 -0.07 -31.82 -2.31
N SER A 49 -0.68 -32.21 -3.43
CA SER A 49 -0.12 -33.23 -4.33
C SER A 49 1.13 -32.76 -5.10
N GLU A 50 1.20 -31.46 -5.43
CA GLU A 50 2.39 -30.85 -6.04
C GLU A 50 3.46 -30.56 -4.99
N HIS A 51 3.05 -30.10 -3.80
CA HIS A 51 3.95 -29.86 -2.68
C HIS A 51 4.72 -31.12 -2.28
N LEU A 52 4.09 -32.30 -2.31
CA LEU A 52 4.75 -33.57 -2.04
C LEU A 52 5.87 -33.93 -3.05
N LYS A 53 5.86 -33.32 -4.24
CA LYS A 53 6.92 -33.49 -5.25
C LYS A 53 8.08 -32.52 -5.07
N LEU A 54 7.93 -31.52 -4.21
CA LEU A 54 8.95 -30.50 -3.97
C LEU A 54 10.03 -31.01 -2.99
N PRO A 55 11.27 -30.50 -3.11
CA PRO A 55 12.33 -30.76 -2.15
C PRO A 55 11.91 -30.37 -0.73
N GLN A 56 12.41 -31.07 0.30
CA GLN A 56 11.97 -30.86 1.69
C GLN A 56 12.50 -29.57 2.35
N GLY A 57 13.50 -28.91 1.75
CA GLY A 57 14.07 -27.64 2.20
C GLY A 57 14.36 -26.71 1.02
N LEU A 58 14.65 -25.45 1.31
CA LEU A 58 14.91 -24.41 0.31
C LEU A 58 16.40 -24.07 0.18
N ILE A 59 17.08 -23.92 1.32
CA ILE A 59 18.49 -23.53 1.42
C ILE A 59 19.16 -24.39 2.48
N SER A 60 20.28 -25.03 2.12
CA SER A 60 21.12 -25.74 3.08
C SER A 60 21.88 -24.76 3.98
N SER A 61 22.06 -25.12 5.26
CA SER A 61 22.85 -24.32 6.18
C SER A 61 24.30 -24.22 5.72
N GLY A 62 24.87 -23.03 5.84
CA GLY A 62 26.26 -22.72 5.55
C GLY A 62 26.51 -22.20 4.14
N ILE A 63 25.48 -21.96 3.32
CA ILE A 63 25.66 -21.35 2.00
C ILE A 63 25.86 -19.84 2.15
N ILE A 64 24.91 -19.16 2.78
CA ILE A 64 24.84 -17.69 2.81
C ILE A 64 26.03 -17.09 3.56
N SER A 65 26.44 -17.71 4.66
CA SER A 65 27.59 -17.26 5.46
C SER A 65 28.95 -17.30 4.75
N ARG A 66 29.06 -17.97 3.60
CA ARG A 66 30.29 -18.01 2.78
C ARG A 66 30.35 -16.86 1.76
N LEU A 67 29.21 -16.22 1.49
CA LEU A 67 29.09 -15.09 0.57
C LEU A 67 29.46 -13.78 1.27
N SER A 68 30.70 -13.67 1.75
CA SER A 68 31.14 -12.55 2.60
C SER A 68 31.21 -11.20 1.88
N THR A 69 31.28 -11.19 0.55
CA THR A 69 31.29 -9.98 -0.29
C THR A 69 29.90 -9.42 -0.57
N LEU A 70 28.84 -10.06 -0.08
CA LEU A 70 27.47 -9.75 -0.43
C LEU A 70 27.05 -8.39 0.16
N GLN A 71 26.53 -7.53 -0.72
CA GLN A 71 26.02 -6.19 -0.41
C GLN A 71 24.49 -6.16 -0.47
N SER A 72 23.89 -6.91 -1.41
CA SER A 72 22.44 -7.03 -1.54
C SER A 72 22.03 -8.50 -1.53
N LEU A 73 21.08 -8.82 -0.65
CA LEU A 73 20.48 -10.15 -0.54
C LEU A 73 18.96 -10.04 -0.59
N GLY A 74 18.33 -10.73 -1.54
CA GLY A 74 16.90 -10.96 -1.55
C GLY A 74 16.59 -12.44 -1.40
N ILE A 75 15.87 -12.82 -0.35
CA ILE A 75 15.29 -14.15 -0.20
C ILE A 75 13.79 -13.98 -0.06
N ARG A 76 13.09 -14.16 -1.18
CA ARG A 76 11.62 -14.20 -1.21
C ARG A 76 11.15 -15.64 -1.27
N VAL A 77 10.08 -15.92 -0.57
CA VAL A 77 9.48 -17.26 -0.49
C VAL A 77 8.00 -17.12 -0.79
N CYS A 78 7.44 -18.08 -1.53
CA CYS A 78 6.01 -18.16 -1.73
C CYS A 78 5.27 -18.16 -0.36
N PRO A 79 4.24 -17.30 -0.17
CA PRO A 79 3.44 -17.30 1.06
C PRO A 79 2.88 -18.69 1.39
N GLY A 80 2.95 -19.07 2.67
CA GLY A 80 2.49 -20.38 3.17
C GLY A 80 3.41 -21.58 2.90
N ASP A 81 4.63 -21.38 2.38
CA ASP A 81 5.56 -22.49 2.12
C ASP A 81 6.28 -22.96 3.39
N GLU A 82 5.81 -24.06 3.97
CA GLU A 82 6.34 -24.67 5.21
C GLU A 82 7.82 -25.10 5.11
N ARG A 83 8.39 -25.21 3.90
CA ARG A 83 9.80 -25.57 3.73
C ARG A 83 10.72 -24.47 4.23
N TRP A 84 10.26 -23.22 4.23
CA TRP A 84 11.02 -22.09 4.75
C TRP A 84 11.14 -22.15 6.27
N ASP A 85 10.08 -22.55 6.97
CA ASP A 85 10.07 -22.66 8.44
C ASP A 85 11.15 -23.61 8.95
N LYS A 86 11.52 -24.62 8.15
CA LYS A 86 12.57 -25.60 8.49
C LYS A 86 13.98 -25.01 8.47
N CYS A 87 14.24 -23.99 7.66
CA CYS A 87 15.60 -23.44 7.48
C CYS A 87 15.78 -21.98 7.91
N VAL A 88 14.71 -21.18 7.95
CA VAL A 88 14.76 -19.71 8.17
C VAL A 88 15.60 -19.33 9.38
N LYS A 89 15.45 -20.03 10.51
CA LYS A 89 16.21 -19.75 11.73
C LYS A 89 17.73 -19.89 11.53
N SER A 90 18.16 -20.95 10.83
CA SER A 90 19.59 -21.13 10.50
C SER A 90 20.07 -20.03 9.56
N ILE A 91 19.26 -19.69 8.55
CA ILE A 91 19.61 -18.67 7.57
C ILE A 91 19.72 -17.29 8.23
N ILE A 92 18.87 -16.96 9.22
CA ILE A 92 18.99 -15.72 10.00
C ILE A 92 20.37 -15.63 10.65
N TYR A 93 20.86 -16.68 11.32
CA TYR A 93 22.21 -16.67 11.90
C TYR A 93 23.32 -16.46 10.88
N GLU A 94 23.13 -16.88 9.64
CA GLU A 94 24.10 -16.69 8.56
C GLU A 94 24.05 -15.28 7.99
N VAL A 95 22.85 -14.78 7.66
CA VAL A 95 22.64 -13.41 7.18
C VAL A 95 23.14 -12.41 8.22
N SER A 96 22.91 -12.67 9.52
CA SER A 96 23.38 -11.81 10.62
C SER A 96 24.91 -11.66 10.70
N LYS A 97 25.69 -12.56 10.09
CA LYS A 97 27.16 -12.48 10.02
C LYS A 97 27.68 -11.67 8.84
N LEU A 98 26.81 -11.31 7.89
CA LEU A 98 27.18 -10.52 6.72
C LEU A 98 27.30 -9.05 7.14
N THR A 99 28.53 -8.58 7.36
CA THR A 99 28.80 -7.21 7.81
C THR A 99 28.76 -6.17 6.69
N GLY A 100 28.94 -6.59 5.43
CA GLY A 100 28.93 -5.70 4.27
C GLY A 100 27.53 -5.47 3.66
N LEU A 101 26.48 -6.01 4.26
CA LEU A 101 25.14 -5.99 3.70
C LEU A 101 24.51 -4.59 3.85
N THR A 102 24.07 -4.00 2.74
CA THR A 102 23.39 -2.70 2.68
C THR A 102 21.94 -2.81 2.25
N SER A 103 21.57 -3.90 1.56
CA SER A 103 20.22 -4.16 1.05
C SER A 103 19.75 -5.56 1.42
N LEU A 104 18.59 -5.69 2.06
CA LEU A 104 18.03 -6.98 2.48
C LEU A 104 16.51 -7.09 2.25
N SER A 105 16.09 -8.00 1.37
CA SER A 105 14.69 -8.45 1.32
C SER A 105 14.57 -9.82 1.97
N PHE A 106 13.75 -9.93 3.01
CA PHE A 106 13.67 -11.14 3.82
C PHE A 106 12.28 -11.36 4.40
N TYR A 107 11.87 -12.62 4.47
CA TYR A 107 10.59 -13.05 5.02
C TYR A 107 10.78 -13.73 6.39
N PHE A 108 10.12 -13.19 7.41
CA PHE A 108 10.08 -13.67 8.78
C PHE A 108 8.69 -14.25 9.09
N PRO A 109 8.50 -15.58 9.05
CA PRO A 109 7.18 -16.20 9.31
C PRO A 109 6.61 -15.89 10.70
N GLU A 110 7.48 -15.62 11.67
CA GLU A 110 7.16 -15.38 13.07
C GLU A 110 7.95 -14.16 13.58
N VAL A 111 7.36 -13.40 14.51
CA VAL A 111 7.95 -12.14 15.01
C VAL A 111 9.22 -12.41 15.82
N GLU A 112 9.29 -13.53 16.51
CA GLU A 112 10.45 -13.99 17.28
C GLU A 112 11.69 -14.19 16.38
N LEU A 113 11.48 -14.52 15.10
CA LEU A 113 12.55 -14.62 14.12
C LEU A 113 13.06 -13.25 13.69
N LEU A 114 12.17 -12.26 13.57
CA LEU A 114 12.57 -10.86 13.39
C LEU A 114 13.36 -10.39 14.61
N GLU A 115 12.87 -10.62 15.83
CA GLU A 115 13.58 -10.27 17.07
C GLU A 115 14.99 -10.86 17.11
N LEU A 116 15.12 -12.15 16.77
CA LEU A 116 16.41 -12.82 16.67
C LEU A 116 17.33 -12.10 15.68
N PHE A 117 16.83 -11.72 14.50
CA PHE A 117 17.60 -10.97 13.52
C PHE A 117 18.03 -9.60 14.05
N LEU A 118 17.11 -8.82 14.61
CA LEU A 118 17.40 -7.48 15.14
C LEU A 118 18.42 -7.49 16.28
N GLN A 119 18.52 -8.60 17.03
CA GLN A 119 19.48 -8.79 18.11
C GLN A 119 20.86 -9.29 17.66
N LYS A 120 20.95 -9.93 16.49
CA LYS A 120 22.17 -10.64 16.06
C LYS A 120 22.82 -10.04 14.82
N SER A 121 22.06 -9.36 13.98
CA SER A 121 22.54 -8.85 12.70
C SER A 121 23.43 -7.62 12.90
N ALA A 122 24.72 -7.76 12.59
CA ALA A 122 25.67 -6.66 12.61
C ALA A 122 25.22 -5.53 11.68
N ALA A 123 24.82 -5.86 10.44
CA ALA A 123 24.36 -4.87 9.47
C ALA A 123 23.13 -4.06 9.93
N TRP A 124 22.25 -4.66 10.74
CA TRP A 124 21.14 -3.92 11.36
C TRP A 124 21.60 -3.06 12.54
N ILE A 125 22.38 -3.65 13.47
CA ILE A 125 22.83 -2.99 14.70
C ILE A 125 23.72 -1.78 14.39
N ASP A 126 24.64 -1.95 13.44
CA ASP A 126 25.57 -0.92 12.98
C ASP A 126 24.92 0.06 11.97
N GLN A 127 23.62 -0.10 11.69
CA GLN A 127 22.82 0.72 10.78
C GLN A 127 23.39 0.80 9.36
N CYS A 128 24.02 -0.28 8.87
CA CYS A 128 24.53 -0.38 7.51
C CYS A 128 23.42 -0.68 6.48
N LEU A 129 22.29 -1.27 6.91
CA LEU A 129 21.15 -1.55 6.04
C LEU A 129 20.41 -0.26 5.66
N THR A 130 20.74 0.28 4.49
CA THR A 130 20.08 1.46 3.92
C THR A 130 18.82 1.09 3.16
N GLU A 131 18.72 -0.14 2.65
CA GLU A 131 17.54 -0.65 1.95
C GLU A 131 17.09 -1.98 2.57
N TYR A 132 15.80 -2.14 2.79
CA TYR A 132 15.24 -3.41 3.19
C TYR A 132 13.76 -3.55 2.85
N ASN A 133 13.36 -4.79 2.64
CA ASN A 133 11.96 -5.18 2.51
C ASN A 133 11.70 -6.38 3.42
N PHE A 134 11.13 -6.10 4.59
CA PHE A 134 10.79 -7.11 5.57
C PHE A 134 9.31 -7.45 5.49
N VAL A 135 9.02 -8.74 5.29
CA VAL A 135 7.68 -9.30 5.44
C VAL A 135 7.67 -10.10 6.72
N VAL A 136 6.74 -9.82 7.63
CA VAL A 136 6.71 -10.40 8.98
C VAL A 136 5.34 -10.96 9.30
N GLY A 137 5.30 -12.18 9.82
CA GLY A 137 4.07 -12.92 10.15
C GLY A 137 3.66 -13.91 9.05
N ARG A 138 2.70 -14.80 9.35
CA ARG A 138 2.34 -15.88 8.42
C ARG A 138 1.57 -15.34 7.22
N ASP A 139 2.29 -15.08 6.13
CA ASP A 139 1.70 -14.60 4.88
C ASP A 139 0.84 -15.69 4.24
N ILE A 140 -0.35 -15.32 3.80
CA ILE A 140 -1.34 -16.21 3.18
C ILE A 140 -1.41 -15.89 1.70
N LYS A 141 -1.20 -16.90 0.86
CA LYS A 141 -1.33 -16.72 -0.59
C LYS A 141 -2.81 -16.49 -0.93
N ARG A 142 -3.10 -15.31 -1.49
CA ARG A 142 -4.43 -14.94 -1.96
C ARG A 142 -4.61 -15.32 -3.42
N ILE A 143 -5.84 -15.66 -3.80
CA ILE A 143 -6.21 -15.93 -5.20
C ILE A 143 -6.27 -14.63 -6.00
N VAL A 144 -6.72 -13.54 -5.37
CA VAL A 144 -6.85 -12.21 -5.97
C VAL A 144 -6.20 -11.20 -5.04
N SER A 145 -5.34 -10.31 -5.56
CA SER A 145 -4.84 -9.20 -4.74
C SER A 145 -6.00 -8.29 -4.34
N ARG A 146 -6.04 -7.92 -3.07
CA ARG A 146 -7.01 -6.96 -2.55
C ARG A 146 -6.57 -5.52 -2.82
N VAL A 147 -5.28 -5.29 -3.00
CA VAL A 147 -4.74 -3.96 -3.24
C VAL A 147 -4.47 -3.83 -4.75
N PRO A 148 -4.89 -2.73 -5.41
CA PRO A 148 -4.60 -2.53 -6.82
C PRO A 148 -3.09 -2.51 -7.11
N GLN A 149 -2.69 -3.04 -8.26
CA GLN A 149 -1.27 -3.24 -8.59
C GLN A 149 -0.46 -1.93 -8.56
N TYR A 150 -1.03 -0.80 -8.98
CA TYR A 150 -0.33 0.48 -8.94
C TYR A 150 -0.01 0.95 -7.51
N VAL A 151 -0.86 0.62 -6.53
CA VAL A 151 -0.61 0.93 -5.11
C VAL A 151 0.55 0.08 -4.58
N GLU A 152 0.59 -1.21 -4.94
CA GLU A 152 1.71 -2.09 -4.61
C GLU A 152 3.02 -1.64 -5.28
N LEU A 153 2.95 -1.16 -6.54
CA LEU A 153 4.11 -0.63 -7.26
C LEU A 153 4.70 0.63 -6.61
N ASP A 154 3.86 1.56 -6.14
CA ASP A 154 4.34 2.74 -5.42
C ASP A 154 4.99 2.36 -4.09
N TYR A 155 4.39 1.41 -3.37
CA TYR A 155 4.98 0.84 -2.16
C TYR A 155 6.34 0.22 -2.45
N ASP A 156 6.46 -0.56 -3.51
CA ASP A 156 7.67 -1.30 -3.86
C ASP A 156 8.86 -0.45 -4.31
N GLN A 157 8.63 0.81 -4.68
CA GLN A 157 9.67 1.78 -5.02
C GLN A 157 10.41 2.33 -3.79
N THR A 158 9.92 2.05 -2.58
CA THR A 158 10.50 2.59 -1.35
C THR A 158 11.65 1.73 -0.79
N SER A 159 12.63 2.40 -0.21
CA SER A 159 13.88 1.77 0.26
C SER A 159 13.71 1.00 1.56
N GLN A 160 12.88 1.46 2.52
CA GLN A 160 12.73 0.83 3.84
C GLN A 160 11.27 0.43 4.06
N ARG A 161 11.00 -0.85 3.79
CA ARG A 161 9.66 -1.43 3.74
C ARG A 161 9.44 -2.44 4.85
N LEU A 162 8.28 -2.33 5.49
CA LEU A 162 7.78 -3.31 6.43
C LEU A 162 6.34 -3.70 6.08
N ARG A 163 6.14 -4.96 5.69
CA ARG A 163 4.81 -5.58 5.59
C ARG A 163 4.61 -6.48 6.80
N PHE A 164 3.67 -6.12 7.67
CA PHE A 164 3.29 -6.92 8.82
C PHE A 164 1.96 -7.61 8.50
N VAL A 165 1.97 -8.93 8.40
CA VAL A 165 0.83 -9.74 7.94
C VAL A 165 0.39 -10.76 8.98
N ASN A 166 -0.92 -10.84 9.23
CA ASN A 166 -1.50 -11.87 10.10
C ASN A 166 -0.78 -12.00 11.46
N GLY A 167 -0.42 -10.86 12.03
CA GLY A 167 0.20 -10.78 13.34
C GLY A 167 -0.86 -10.76 14.43
N GLU A 168 -0.41 -11.04 15.65
CA GLU A 168 -1.21 -10.80 16.86
C GLU A 168 -0.51 -9.72 17.68
N LYS A 169 -1.29 -8.83 18.30
CA LYS A 169 -0.81 -7.72 19.12
C LYS A 169 0.11 -6.76 18.33
N ILE A 170 0.79 -5.88 19.05
CA ILE A 170 1.77 -4.93 18.49
C ILE A 170 3.10 -5.20 19.19
N PRO A 171 3.98 -6.01 18.58
CA PRO A 171 5.26 -6.36 19.18
C PRO A 171 6.28 -5.22 19.10
N ASP A 172 7.14 -5.10 20.12
CA ASP A 172 8.21 -4.09 20.17
C ASP A 172 9.16 -4.18 18.97
N ALA A 173 9.40 -5.39 18.45
CA ALA A 173 10.21 -5.60 17.26
C ALA A 173 9.65 -4.91 16.02
N ILE A 174 8.33 -4.98 15.82
CA ILE A 174 7.64 -4.33 14.70
C ILE A 174 7.76 -2.83 14.85
N VAL A 175 7.50 -2.30 16.05
CA VAL A 175 7.60 -0.88 16.36
C VAL A 175 9.03 -0.35 16.14
N LYS A 176 10.04 -1.13 16.56
CA LYS A 176 11.46 -0.79 16.39
C LYS A 176 11.85 -0.68 14.92
N VAL A 177 11.39 -1.59 14.06
CA VAL A 177 11.64 -1.51 12.61
C VAL A 177 10.86 -0.34 11.99
N LEU A 178 9.59 -0.17 12.38
CA LEU A 178 8.70 0.86 11.86
C LEU A 178 9.29 2.28 12.01
N ALA A 179 9.99 2.56 13.12
CA ALA A 179 10.66 3.84 13.38
C ALA A 179 11.71 4.28 12.33
N TYR A 180 12.14 3.36 11.46
CA TYR A 180 13.09 3.61 10.37
C TYR A 180 12.47 3.43 8.97
N CYS A 181 11.20 3.03 8.88
CA CYS A 181 10.56 2.73 7.62
C CYS A 181 10.12 4.00 6.88
N SER A 182 10.18 3.93 5.55
CA SER A 182 9.53 4.88 4.65
C SER A 182 8.22 4.33 4.10
N ALA A 183 7.98 3.02 4.21
CA ALA A 183 6.69 2.43 3.87
C ALA A 183 6.28 1.32 4.83
N PHE A 184 4.98 1.32 5.15
CA PHE A 184 4.36 0.33 6.03
C PHE A 184 3.12 -0.25 5.40
N TYR A 185 3.02 -1.58 5.41
CA TYR A 185 1.84 -2.31 4.97
C TYR A 185 1.35 -3.21 6.10
N LEU A 186 0.24 -2.81 6.74
CA LEU A 186 -0.51 -3.64 7.67
C LEU A 186 -1.53 -4.49 6.92
N ASP A 187 -1.36 -5.81 6.94
CA ASP A 187 -2.13 -6.74 6.10
C ASP A 187 -2.79 -7.85 6.93
N HIS A 188 -4.10 -8.02 6.81
CA HIS A 188 -4.82 -9.13 7.45
C HIS A 188 -4.66 -9.22 8.98
N HIS A 189 -4.85 -8.12 9.71
CA HIS A 189 -4.79 -8.11 11.19
C HIS A 189 -6.19 -8.16 11.81
N LEU A 190 -6.43 -9.13 12.70
CA LEU A 190 -7.76 -9.43 13.24
C LEU A 190 -8.04 -8.83 14.62
N ASP A 191 -7.06 -8.17 15.23
CA ASP A 191 -7.08 -7.68 16.61
C ASP A 191 -6.60 -6.23 16.75
N VAL A 192 -6.03 -5.64 15.70
CA VAL A 192 -5.68 -4.21 15.66
C VAL A 192 -6.94 -3.36 15.55
N ILE A 193 -7.14 -2.46 16.51
CA ILE A 193 -8.30 -1.55 16.56
C ILE A 193 -7.99 -0.19 15.90
N SER A 194 -6.73 0.25 15.98
CA SER A 194 -6.26 1.50 15.39
C SER A 194 -4.77 1.44 15.10
N ILE A 195 -4.33 2.13 14.05
CA ILE A 195 -2.92 2.21 13.66
C ILE A 195 -2.14 3.10 14.61
N SER A 196 -2.78 4.08 15.26
CA SER A 196 -2.15 4.90 16.31
C SER A 196 -1.49 4.07 17.42
N LYS A 197 -1.95 2.83 17.63
CA LYS A 197 -1.40 1.90 18.62
C LYS A 197 0.02 1.42 18.31
N PHE A 198 0.52 1.59 17.08
CA PHE A 198 1.93 1.35 16.72
C PHE A 198 2.87 2.46 17.20
N GLY A 199 2.33 3.50 17.83
CA GLY A 199 3.07 4.66 18.32
C GLY A 199 3.31 5.66 17.19
N ILE A 200 2.62 6.80 17.29
CA ILE A 200 2.61 7.85 16.27
C ILE A 200 4.02 8.35 15.94
N ALA A 201 4.86 8.57 16.96
CA ALA A 201 6.24 8.98 16.80
C ALA A 201 7.05 8.04 15.88
N ASN A 202 6.73 6.73 15.88
CA ASN A 202 7.42 5.74 15.06
C ASN A 202 7.03 5.81 13.58
N MET A 203 5.99 6.55 13.24
CA MET A 203 5.45 6.64 11.89
C MET A 203 5.81 7.94 11.17
N ASN A 204 6.62 8.80 11.78
CA ASN A 204 6.91 10.13 11.25
C ASN A 204 7.76 10.15 9.98
N LYS A 205 8.44 9.04 9.65
CA LYS A 205 9.22 8.89 8.42
C LYS A 205 8.45 8.21 7.29
N LEU A 206 7.24 7.71 7.57
CA LEU A 206 6.44 7.02 6.57
C LEU A 206 6.02 7.99 5.47
N LYS A 207 6.24 7.55 4.24
CA LYS A 207 5.76 8.15 3.00
C LYS A 207 4.59 7.37 2.42
N HIS A 208 4.58 6.05 2.60
CA HIS A 208 3.50 5.18 2.11
C HIS A 208 2.94 4.33 3.26
N CYS A 209 1.63 4.35 3.42
CA CYS A 209 0.92 3.51 4.38
C CYS A 209 -0.21 2.76 3.67
N ILE A 210 -0.19 1.44 3.76
CA ILE A 210 -1.24 0.56 3.24
C ILE A 210 -1.83 -0.21 4.43
N VAL A 211 -3.15 -0.22 4.51
CA VAL A 211 -3.89 -0.99 5.51
C VAL A 211 -4.93 -1.80 4.76
N SER A 212 -4.79 -3.12 4.78
CA SER A 212 -5.65 -4.01 4.01
C SER A 212 -6.17 -5.14 4.86
N GLU A 213 -7.46 -5.44 4.75
CA GLU A 213 -8.09 -6.60 5.40
C GLU A 213 -7.92 -6.63 6.93
N CYS A 214 -7.98 -5.47 7.59
CA CYS A 214 -7.97 -5.39 9.04
C CYS A 214 -9.39 -5.14 9.55
N PRO A 215 -10.24 -6.19 9.72
CA PRO A 215 -11.67 -6.02 9.96
C PRO A 215 -11.99 -5.37 11.30
N THR A 216 -11.10 -5.41 12.30
CA THR A 216 -11.33 -4.79 13.62
C THR A 216 -10.96 -3.33 13.70
N VAL A 217 -10.26 -2.79 12.69
CA VAL A 217 -9.86 -1.38 12.67
C VAL A 217 -11.11 -0.52 12.60
N LYS A 218 -11.33 0.27 13.65
CA LYS A 218 -12.43 1.23 13.73
C LYS A 218 -12.02 2.62 13.30
N ALA A 219 -10.75 2.96 13.53
CA ALA A 219 -10.17 4.20 13.06
C ALA A 219 -8.69 4.04 12.71
N VAL A 220 -8.20 4.84 11.76
CA VAL A 220 -6.77 4.87 11.41
C VAL A 220 -6.00 5.53 12.55
N LEU A 221 -6.49 6.68 13.01
CA LEU A 221 -5.94 7.47 14.09
C LEU A 221 -6.98 7.66 15.18
N ASP A 222 -6.88 6.81 16.21
CA ASP A 222 -7.73 6.87 17.40
C ASP A 222 -6.92 7.38 18.61
N ASP A 223 -6.95 8.70 18.81
CA ASP A 223 -6.50 9.34 20.05
C ASP A 223 -7.34 10.60 20.33
N LYS A 224 -7.50 10.96 21.61
CA LYS A 224 -8.34 12.09 22.03
C LYS A 224 -7.69 13.43 21.71
N GLU A 225 -6.38 13.51 21.93
CA GLU A 225 -5.56 14.67 21.64
C GLU A 225 -4.18 14.18 21.18
N PHE A 226 -3.73 14.65 20.02
CA PHE A 226 -2.36 14.40 19.58
C PHE A 226 -1.47 15.52 20.11
N THR A 227 -0.46 15.18 20.91
CA THR A 227 0.54 16.15 21.38
C THR A 227 1.68 16.34 20.40
N GLU A 228 1.83 15.41 19.45
CA GLU A 228 2.90 15.39 18.45
C GLU A 228 2.31 15.37 17.04
N VAL A 229 3.06 15.93 16.08
CA VAL A 229 2.68 15.94 14.67
C VAL A 229 2.49 14.51 14.16
N VAL A 230 1.38 14.25 13.50
CA VAL A 230 1.02 12.93 12.97
C VAL A 230 1.28 12.87 11.48
N PHE A 231 2.01 11.85 11.02
CA PHE A 231 2.27 11.63 9.60
C PHE A 231 2.78 12.87 8.82
N PRO A 232 3.85 13.56 9.28
CA PRO A 232 4.37 14.75 8.61
C PRO A 232 4.89 14.47 7.20
N CYS A 233 5.42 13.26 6.96
CA CYS A 233 6.04 12.86 5.69
C CYS A 233 5.15 11.98 4.81
N LEU A 234 3.92 11.67 5.25
CA LEU A 234 3.09 10.68 4.56
C LEU A 234 2.58 11.25 3.25
N GLU A 235 2.94 10.61 2.15
CA GLU A 235 2.55 10.99 0.79
C GLU A 235 1.29 10.20 0.36
N HIS A 236 1.24 8.88 0.62
CA HIS A 236 0.17 8.00 0.16
C HIS A 236 -0.46 7.24 1.34
N LEU A 237 -1.78 7.36 1.54
CA LEU A 237 -2.57 6.58 2.50
C LEU A 237 -3.61 5.74 1.77
N ASN A 238 -3.51 4.42 1.91
CA ASN A 238 -4.36 3.45 1.21
C ASN A 238 -5.07 2.54 2.23
N LEU A 239 -6.40 2.55 2.22
CA LEU A 239 -7.27 1.84 3.16
C LEU A 239 -8.18 0.90 2.38
N HIS A 240 -7.98 -0.41 2.53
CA HIS A 240 -8.66 -1.44 1.73
C HIS A 240 -9.35 -2.47 2.64
N TYR A 241 -10.61 -2.78 2.37
CA TYR A 241 -11.36 -3.85 3.05
C TYR A 241 -11.41 -3.70 4.59
N LEU A 242 -11.54 -2.47 5.09
CA LEU A 242 -11.64 -2.19 6.53
C LEU A 242 -13.11 -2.21 6.96
N TRP A 243 -13.63 -3.41 7.25
CA TRP A 243 -15.06 -3.63 7.49
C TRP A 243 -15.67 -2.86 8.66
N ASN A 244 -14.89 -2.60 9.72
CA ASN A 244 -15.37 -1.83 10.87
C ASN A 244 -14.88 -0.38 10.89
N LEU A 245 -14.28 0.14 9.81
CA LEU A 245 -13.79 1.52 9.77
C LEU A 245 -14.97 2.51 9.89
N GLU A 246 -14.96 3.29 10.95
CA GLU A 246 -15.99 4.30 11.28
C GLU A 246 -15.52 5.72 10.94
N TYR A 247 -14.24 6.02 11.11
CA TYR A 247 -13.61 7.31 10.78
C TYR A 247 -12.11 7.16 10.51
N ILE A 248 -11.49 8.06 9.74
CA ILE A 248 -10.05 8.02 9.50
C ILE A 248 -9.29 8.62 10.69
N CYS A 249 -9.63 9.84 11.10
CA CYS A 249 -8.96 10.54 12.20
C CYS A 249 -9.93 11.47 12.93
N ASN A 250 -9.61 11.78 14.19
CA ASN A 250 -10.29 12.78 15.00
C ASN A 250 -9.90 14.22 14.59
N ASP A 251 -10.67 15.18 15.11
CA ASP A 251 -10.71 16.57 14.63
C ASP A 251 -9.55 17.44 15.14
N LEU A 252 -8.81 16.95 16.14
CA LEU A 252 -7.76 17.67 16.87
C LEU A 252 -6.36 17.23 16.44
N LEU A 253 -5.97 17.56 15.21
CA LEU A 253 -4.62 17.33 14.70
C LEU A 253 -3.71 18.55 14.92
N PRO A 254 -2.46 18.35 15.38
CA PRO A 254 -1.43 19.38 15.41
C PRO A 254 -1.12 19.92 14.03
N GLU A 255 -0.83 21.21 13.94
CA GLU A 255 -0.31 21.81 12.71
C GLU A 255 0.95 21.06 12.23
N GLY A 256 1.05 20.88 10.91
CA GLY A 256 2.09 20.05 10.31
C GLY A 256 1.66 18.61 10.00
N SER A 257 0.55 18.14 10.59
CA SER A 257 0.05 16.78 10.33
C SER A 257 -0.43 16.64 8.89
N PHE A 258 -0.16 15.50 8.26
CA PHE A 258 -0.53 15.19 6.85
C PHE A 258 -0.07 16.20 5.79
N THR A 259 0.91 17.06 6.12
CA THR A 259 1.34 18.13 5.21
C THR A 259 1.83 17.64 3.87
N MET A 260 2.39 16.44 3.77
CA MET A 260 2.87 15.85 2.51
C MET A 260 1.86 14.94 1.81
N LEU A 261 0.63 14.78 2.34
CA LEU A 261 -0.30 13.79 1.80
C LEU A 261 -0.80 14.22 0.43
N ARG A 262 -0.56 13.37 -0.58
CA ARG A 262 -0.90 13.56 -1.99
C ARG A 262 -2.00 12.63 -2.46
N ILE A 263 -2.06 11.41 -1.94
CA ILE A 263 -3.05 10.41 -2.35
C ILE A 263 -3.73 9.82 -1.11
N LEU A 264 -5.07 9.88 -1.09
CA LEU A 264 -5.91 9.14 -0.16
C LEU A 264 -6.82 8.20 -0.96
N TYR A 265 -6.68 6.90 -0.72
CA TYR A 265 -7.51 5.88 -1.34
C TYR A 265 -8.25 5.06 -0.28
N VAL A 266 -9.58 5.07 -0.34
CA VAL A 266 -10.46 4.26 0.49
C VAL A 266 -11.25 3.30 -0.41
N HIS A 267 -11.08 2.00 -0.18
CA HIS A 267 -11.72 0.94 -0.97
C HIS A 267 -12.40 -0.08 -0.07
N ALA A 268 -13.66 -0.43 -0.37
CA ALA A 268 -14.40 -1.49 0.31
C ALA A 268 -14.47 -1.32 1.85
N CYS A 269 -14.81 -0.12 2.31
CA CYS A 269 -15.00 0.23 3.74
C CYS A 269 -16.50 0.47 4.05
N PRO A 270 -17.31 -0.58 4.23
CA PRO A 270 -18.77 -0.50 4.21
C PRO A 270 -19.42 0.21 5.41
N LYS A 271 -18.71 0.47 6.50
CA LYS A 271 -19.22 1.21 7.67
C LYS A 271 -18.86 2.69 7.70
N LEU A 272 -17.94 3.12 6.82
CA LEU A 272 -17.50 4.50 6.76
C LEU A 272 -18.63 5.36 6.20
N LYS A 273 -19.05 6.39 6.94
CA LYS A 273 -20.17 7.27 6.54
C LYS A 273 -19.73 8.54 5.82
N TYR A 274 -18.51 8.97 6.10
CA TYR A 274 -17.84 10.11 5.50
C TYR A 274 -16.34 9.87 5.49
N VAL A 275 -15.60 10.49 4.56
CA VAL A 275 -14.15 10.31 4.49
C VAL A 275 -13.44 11.26 5.43
N LEU A 276 -13.78 12.55 5.35
CA LEU A 276 -13.14 13.64 6.09
C LEU A 276 -14.20 14.55 6.72
N LYS A 277 -13.81 15.28 7.75
CA LYS A 277 -14.57 16.44 8.24
C LYS A 277 -14.02 17.76 7.69
N SER A 278 -14.84 18.81 7.66
CA SER A 278 -14.44 20.14 7.19
C SER A 278 -13.23 20.72 7.94
N SER A 279 -13.18 20.55 9.26
CA SER A 279 -12.04 21.02 10.08
C SER A 279 -10.70 20.38 9.72
N MET A 280 -10.70 19.23 9.04
CA MET A 280 -9.48 18.53 8.66
C MET A 280 -8.86 19.03 7.35
N LEU A 281 -9.60 19.78 6.54
CA LEU A 281 -9.17 20.17 5.19
C LEU A 281 -7.89 21.01 5.18
N ARG A 282 -7.67 21.79 6.24
CA ARG A 282 -6.44 22.57 6.45
C ARG A 282 -5.17 21.72 6.56
N PHE A 283 -5.29 20.42 6.86
CA PHE A 283 -4.14 19.50 6.95
C PHE A 283 -3.84 18.82 5.61
N PHE A 284 -4.74 18.87 4.64
CA PHE A 284 -4.65 18.16 3.36
C PHE A 284 -4.44 19.10 2.17
N LEU A 285 -3.69 20.20 2.35
CA LEU A 285 -3.49 21.21 1.31
C LEU A 285 -2.75 20.65 0.07
N ASN A 286 -1.87 19.67 0.28
CA ASN A 286 -1.10 18.98 -0.78
C ASN A 286 -1.80 17.74 -1.36
N LEU A 287 -3.06 17.47 -0.97
CA LEU A 287 -3.81 16.32 -1.46
C LEU A 287 -4.15 16.52 -2.93
N GLU A 288 -3.61 15.68 -3.79
CA GLU A 288 -3.80 15.72 -5.25
C GLU A 288 -4.94 14.78 -5.69
N GLU A 289 -5.08 13.62 -5.04
CA GLU A 289 -6.02 12.58 -5.43
C GLU A 289 -6.80 12.00 -4.24
N LEU A 290 -8.12 11.98 -4.38
CA LEU A 290 -9.01 11.24 -3.49
C LEU A 290 -9.78 10.20 -4.30
N ILE A 291 -9.60 8.94 -3.92
CA ILE A 291 -10.27 7.80 -4.54
C ILE A 291 -11.12 7.11 -3.47
N VAL A 292 -12.40 6.97 -3.75
CA VAL A 292 -13.38 6.32 -2.88
C VAL A 292 -14.16 5.32 -3.71
N ASP A 293 -13.96 4.04 -3.42
CA ASP A 293 -14.50 2.93 -4.21
C ASP A 293 -15.16 1.89 -3.29
N ASP A 294 -16.31 1.36 -3.73
CA ASP A 294 -17.08 0.28 -3.07
C ASP A 294 -17.38 0.52 -1.58
N CYS A 295 -17.60 1.79 -1.18
CA CYS A 295 -17.91 2.16 0.20
C CYS A 295 -19.40 2.44 0.37
N THR A 296 -20.16 1.41 0.76
CA THR A 296 -21.62 1.40 0.66
C THR A 296 -22.36 2.37 1.58
N ALA A 297 -21.77 2.76 2.73
CA ALA A 297 -22.43 3.63 3.72
C ALA A 297 -22.06 5.12 3.60
N ILE A 298 -21.18 5.49 2.65
CA ILE A 298 -20.77 6.89 2.49
C ILE A 298 -21.92 7.72 1.95
N GLU A 299 -22.44 8.62 2.78
CA GLU A 299 -23.52 9.56 2.42
C GLU A 299 -22.97 10.89 1.91
N LYS A 300 -21.82 11.30 2.48
CA LYS A 300 -21.09 12.53 2.16
C LYS A 300 -19.59 12.22 2.09
N ILE A 301 -18.87 12.81 1.15
CA ILE A 301 -17.40 12.68 1.16
C ILE A 301 -16.81 13.50 2.31
N ILE A 302 -17.35 14.71 2.51
CA ILE A 302 -16.99 15.60 3.59
C ILE A 302 -18.18 15.90 4.46
N LEU A 303 -18.02 15.64 5.76
CA LEU A 303 -18.97 16.01 6.78
C LEU A 303 -18.63 17.41 7.30
N ASP A 304 -19.56 18.34 7.17
CA ASP A 304 -19.41 19.67 7.78
C ASP A 304 -19.58 19.56 9.30
N ASP A 305 -18.65 20.16 10.04
CA ASP A 305 -18.65 20.25 11.51
C ASP A 305 -18.84 21.71 11.98
N ASP A 306 -19.22 21.89 13.25
CA ASP A 306 -19.57 23.20 13.83
C ASP A 306 -18.38 24.18 13.92
N MET A 307 -17.18 23.76 13.51
CA MET A 307 -15.98 24.59 13.53
C MET A 307 -15.95 25.46 12.27
N THR A 308 -16.19 26.76 12.45
CA THR A 308 -16.12 27.78 11.39
C THR A 308 -14.68 27.92 10.87
N THR A 309 -14.26 27.00 10.02
CA THR A 309 -13.04 27.15 9.26
C THR A 309 -13.33 28.16 8.16
N GLU A 310 -12.73 29.34 8.26
CA GLU A 310 -12.75 30.28 7.15
C GLU A 310 -12.08 29.61 5.95
N LEU A 311 -12.91 29.26 4.96
CA LEU A 311 -12.52 28.64 3.69
C LEU A 311 -11.63 29.55 2.83
N SER A 312 -11.33 30.77 3.30
CA SER A 312 -10.51 31.78 2.64
C SER A 312 -9.09 31.29 2.33
N HIS A 313 -8.57 30.32 3.09
CA HIS A 313 -7.25 29.71 2.87
C HIS A 313 -7.26 28.42 2.01
N MET A 314 -8.41 27.89 1.62
CA MET A 314 -8.48 26.73 0.72
C MET A 314 -8.25 27.07 -0.76
N SER A 315 -8.02 28.34 -1.07
CA SER A 315 -7.76 28.82 -2.43
C SER A 315 -6.52 28.20 -3.09
N ASP A 316 -5.62 27.63 -2.29
CA ASP A 316 -4.30 27.15 -2.72
C ASP A 316 -4.20 25.61 -2.66
N SER A 317 -5.34 24.91 -2.57
CA SER A 317 -5.37 23.44 -2.58
C SER A 317 -4.86 22.89 -3.93
N SER A 318 -4.01 21.87 -3.86
CA SER A 318 -3.40 21.20 -5.02
C SER A 318 -4.24 20.07 -5.62
N PHE A 319 -5.53 19.98 -5.24
CA PHE A 319 -6.40 18.87 -5.60
C PHE A 319 -6.61 18.75 -7.12
N LYS A 320 -6.29 17.59 -7.68
CA LYS A 320 -6.37 17.32 -9.12
C LYS A 320 -7.50 16.36 -9.46
N ARG A 321 -7.65 15.26 -8.72
CA ARG A 321 -8.56 14.16 -9.10
C ARG A 321 -9.46 13.71 -7.97
N LEU A 322 -10.75 13.61 -8.27
CA LEU A 322 -11.75 12.98 -7.41
C LEU A 322 -12.38 11.79 -8.13
N THR A 323 -12.27 10.59 -7.54
CA THR A 323 -12.86 9.37 -8.08
C THR A 323 -13.82 8.77 -7.06
N LEU A 324 -15.10 8.66 -7.41
CA LEU A 324 -16.20 8.21 -6.56
C LEU A 324 -16.96 7.07 -7.26
N HIS A 325 -16.62 5.83 -6.94
CA HIS A 325 -17.16 4.65 -7.63
C HIS A 325 -17.93 3.74 -6.67
N TYR A 326 -19.07 3.21 -7.12
CA TYR A 326 -19.90 2.25 -6.37
C TYR A 326 -20.30 2.75 -4.97
N LEU A 327 -20.80 3.99 -4.89
CA LEU A 327 -21.25 4.62 -3.64
C LEU A 327 -22.77 4.78 -3.63
N PRO A 328 -23.54 3.72 -3.29
CA PRO A 328 -25.00 3.73 -3.35
C PRO A 328 -25.66 4.74 -2.41
N ALA A 329 -25.08 5.01 -1.24
CA ALA A 329 -25.63 5.97 -0.28
C ALA A 329 -25.23 7.42 -0.55
N LEU A 330 -24.29 7.68 -1.47
CA LEU A 330 -23.73 9.01 -1.68
C LEU A 330 -24.78 9.97 -2.24
N VAL A 331 -25.05 11.06 -1.51
CA VAL A 331 -26.02 12.09 -1.93
C VAL A 331 -25.32 13.33 -2.48
N THR A 332 -24.26 13.77 -1.80
CA THR A 332 -23.48 14.97 -2.13
C THR A 332 -22.01 14.79 -1.74
N ILE A 333 -21.11 15.57 -2.34
CA ILE A 333 -19.70 15.61 -1.91
C ILE A 333 -19.58 16.39 -0.59
N ARG A 334 -20.22 17.57 -0.51
CA ARG A 334 -20.23 18.49 0.64
C ARG A 334 -21.43 19.44 0.58
N GLU A 335 -21.89 19.97 1.73
CA GLU A 335 -22.82 21.11 1.79
C GLU A 335 -22.02 22.42 1.74
N GLY A 336 -21.66 22.86 0.53
CA GLY A 336 -20.94 24.12 0.34
C GLY A 336 -19.89 24.03 -0.76
N VAL A 337 -18.97 24.99 -0.74
CA VAL A 337 -17.90 25.10 -1.72
C VAL A 337 -16.76 24.14 -1.35
N TRP A 338 -16.29 23.39 -2.33
CA TRP A 338 -15.12 22.52 -2.23
C TRP A 338 -14.01 23.06 -3.14
N PRO A 339 -12.71 22.82 -2.84
CA PRO A 339 -11.61 23.22 -3.72
C PRO A 339 -11.79 22.76 -5.16
N SER A 340 -11.09 23.47 -6.05
CA SER A 340 -11.13 23.23 -7.48
C SER A 340 -10.54 21.85 -7.82
N PHE A 341 -11.16 21.12 -8.77
CA PHE A 341 -10.65 19.86 -9.30
C PHE A 341 -10.24 20.01 -10.76
N GLU A 342 -9.28 19.22 -11.22
CA GLU A 342 -9.03 19.07 -12.65
C GLU A 342 -9.90 17.96 -13.26
N TYR A 343 -10.09 16.85 -12.56
CA TYR A 343 -10.87 15.71 -13.03
C TYR A 343 -11.80 15.16 -11.96
N ILE A 344 -13.03 14.85 -12.35
CA ILE A 344 -14.02 14.19 -11.49
C ILE A 344 -14.54 12.95 -12.21
N SER A 345 -14.51 11.80 -11.54
CA SER A 345 -15.03 10.53 -12.03
C SER A 345 -16.08 10.02 -11.07
N VAL A 346 -17.33 9.88 -11.50
CA VAL A 346 -18.45 9.35 -10.70
C VAL A 346 -19.08 8.18 -11.45
N CYS A 347 -19.02 6.99 -10.85
CA CYS A 347 -19.56 5.77 -11.47
C CYS A 347 -20.41 4.99 -10.47
N ASN A 348 -21.62 4.59 -10.86
CA ASN A 348 -22.51 3.77 -10.02
C ASN A 348 -22.82 4.38 -8.64
N CYS A 349 -23.12 5.68 -8.61
CA CYS A 349 -23.58 6.41 -7.43
C CYS A 349 -25.05 6.84 -7.61
N PRO A 350 -26.04 5.93 -7.49
CA PRO A 350 -27.43 6.16 -7.88
C PRO A 350 -28.14 7.31 -7.15
N ASN A 351 -27.76 7.59 -5.91
CA ASN A 351 -28.37 8.67 -5.11
C ASN A 351 -27.65 10.02 -5.28
N PHE A 352 -26.57 10.07 -6.06
CA PHE A 352 -25.77 11.27 -6.23
C PHE A 352 -26.45 12.25 -7.18
N LYS A 353 -26.95 13.36 -6.63
CA LYS A 353 -27.84 14.27 -7.38
C LYS A 353 -27.14 15.51 -7.93
N LYS A 354 -26.05 15.97 -7.29
CA LYS A 354 -25.47 17.27 -7.59
C LYS A 354 -23.98 17.34 -7.26
N ILE A 355 -23.23 17.97 -8.16
CA ILE A 355 -21.86 18.44 -7.90
C ILE A 355 -21.95 19.95 -7.62
N ASN A 356 -21.62 20.37 -6.40
CA ASN A 356 -21.49 21.79 -6.06
C ASN A 356 -20.09 22.26 -6.49
N LEU A 357 -20.00 22.94 -7.64
CA LEU A 357 -18.75 23.52 -8.14
C LEU A 357 -18.64 25.00 -7.73
N ASP A 358 -17.45 25.44 -7.35
CA ASP A 358 -17.15 26.87 -7.12
C ASP A 358 -17.07 27.62 -8.46
N SER A 359 -17.27 28.93 -8.40
CA SER A 359 -16.83 29.91 -9.40
C SER A 359 -15.40 29.67 -9.89
N LYS A 360 -14.46 29.32 -9.00
CA LYS A 360 -13.06 28.98 -9.35
C LYS A 360 -12.92 27.65 -10.09
N SER A 361 -13.75 26.66 -9.78
CA SER A 361 -13.74 25.35 -10.46
C SER A 361 -14.00 25.48 -11.97
N LYS A 362 -14.64 26.57 -12.42
CA LYS A 362 -14.85 26.86 -13.84
C LYS A 362 -13.55 27.03 -14.63
N HIS A 363 -12.46 27.40 -13.97
CA HIS A 363 -11.18 27.72 -14.63
C HIS A 363 -10.15 26.59 -14.54
N THR A 364 -10.40 25.57 -13.73
CA THR A 364 -9.45 24.48 -13.44
C THR A 364 -9.95 23.10 -13.86
N LEU A 365 -11.27 22.91 -13.93
CA LEU A 365 -11.89 21.65 -14.31
C LEU A 365 -11.64 21.33 -15.79
N LYS A 366 -10.93 20.23 -16.03
CA LYS A 366 -10.56 19.71 -17.36
C LYS A 366 -11.48 18.59 -17.83
N GLY A 367 -12.10 17.81 -16.92
CA GLY A 367 -13.02 16.74 -17.32
C GLY A 367 -13.91 16.19 -16.21
N ILE A 368 -15.13 15.81 -16.58
CA ILE A 368 -16.05 15.03 -15.74
C ILE A 368 -16.43 13.75 -16.50
N LYS A 369 -16.28 12.59 -15.85
CA LYS A 369 -16.78 11.30 -16.35
C LYS A 369 -17.89 10.81 -15.42
N GLY A 370 -19.06 10.56 -15.99
CA GLY A 370 -20.21 10.00 -15.28
C GLY A 370 -20.64 8.71 -15.97
N HIS A 371 -20.82 7.64 -15.21
CA HIS A 371 -21.40 6.40 -15.75
C HIS A 371 -22.34 5.73 -14.73
N SER A 372 -23.42 5.14 -15.22
CA SER A 372 -24.34 4.33 -14.42
C SER A 372 -24.56 3.03 -15.17
N LEU A 373 -24.06 1.92 -14.63
CA LEU A 373 -24.30 0.59 -15.18
C LEU A 373 -25.76 0.20 -14.86
N GLY A 374 -26.50 -0.22 -15.88
CA GLY A 374 -27.72 -1.01 -15.67
C GLY A 374 -27.37 -2.32 -14.96
N SER A 375 -28.35 -2.94 -14.31
CA SER A 375 -28.23 -4.06 -13.36
C SER A 375 -27.51 -5.35 -13.81
N PHE A 376 -26.86 -5.39 -14.98
CA PHE A 376 -26.21 -6.60 -15.51
C PHE A 376 -24.91 -6.39 -16.31
N GLU A 377 -24.25 -5.22 -16.25
CA GLU A 377 -22.96 -5.03 -16.92
C GLU A 377 -21.76 -5.15 -15.96
N ILE A 378 -20.79 -5.97 -16.34
CA ILE A 378 -19.48 -6.09 -15.66
C ILE A 378 -18.66 -4.83 -16.00
N PRO A 379 -17.97 -4.17 -15.05
CA PRO A 379 -17.38 -2.87 -15.32
C PRO A 379 -16.12 -2.99 -16.18
N CYS A 380 -16.08 -2.26 -17.28
CA CYS A 380 -14.83 -1.89 -17.92
C CYS A 380 -14.47 -0.47 -17.44
N CYS A 381 -13.70 -0.38 -16.35
CA CYS A 381 -13.07 0.87 -15.94
C CYS A 381 -12.01 1.23 -16.99
N THR A 382 -12.37 2.03 -18.00
CA THR A 382 -11.35 2.79 -18.72
C THR A 382 -10.85 3.88 -17.78
N GLU A 383 -9.68 3.62 -17.19
CA GLU A 383 -8.92 4.55 -16.38
C GLU A 383 -8.75 5.89 -17.13
N PHE A 384 -8.78 7.01 -16.39
CA PHE A 384 -8.07 8.18 -16.89
C PHE A 384 -6.59 7.81 -16.90
N PRO A 385 -5.83 8.06 -17.98
CA PRO A 385 -4.40 7.80 -17.93
C PRO A 385 -3.81 8.58 -16.75
N ALA A 386 -3.10 7.86 -15.88
CA ALA A 386 -2.30 8.47 -14.84
C ALA A 386 -1.45 9.59 -15.47
N ALA A 387 -1.23 10.68 -14.73
CA ALA A 387 -0.48 11.83 -15.23
C ALA A 387 0.97 11.50 -15.68
N ASN A 388 1.44 10.26 -15.51
CA ASN A 388 2.74 9.76 -15.96
C ASN A 388 2.68 8.69 -17.07
N GLN A 389 1.56 8.46 -17.75
CA GLN A 389 1.51 7.59 -18.93
C GLN A 389 1.30 8.38 -20.22
N LEU A 390 2.34 9.10 -20.65
CA LEU A 390 2.50 9.56 -22.02
C LEU A 390 3.64 8.78 -22.68
N PHE A 391 3.36 7.55 -23.12
CA PHE A 391 4.09 6.93 -24.22
C PHE A 391 3.14 6.06 -25.07
N THR A 392 2.81 6.62 -26.23
CA THR A 392 2.60 5.95 -27.53
C THR A 392 1.70 4.71 -27.58
N LEU A 393 0.43 4.89 -27.94
CA LEU A 393 -0.29 3.86 -28.72
C LEU A 393 -1.00 4.50 -29.91
N ALA A 394 -0.39 4.30 -31.08
CA ALA A 394 -0.98 4.53 -32.38
C ALA A 394 -1.93 3.38 -32.74
N ASN A 395 -3.06 3.74 -33.35
CA ASN A 395 -3.90 2.95 -34.26
C ASN A 395 -4.46 1.59 -33.81
N LYS A 396 -5.79 1.54 -33.60
CA LYS A 396 -6.69 0.92 -34.60
C LYS A 396 -8.17 1.20 -34.30
N GLU A 397 -8.82 1.78 -35.31
CA GLU A 397 -10.28 1.83 -35.46
C GLU A 397 -10.89 0.43 -35.70
N LYS A 398 -12.17 0.32 -35.29
CA LYS A 398 -13.34 -0.37 -35.87
C LYS A 398 -14.24 -0.76 -34.68
N GLY A 399 -15.47 -0.29 -34.51
CA GLY A 399 -16.54 -0.01 -35.46
C GLY A 399 -17.69 -0.97 -35.12
N GLY A 400 -18.86 -0.47 -34.70
CA GLY A 400 -20.06 -1.31 -34.59
C GLY A 400 -21.09 -0.94 -33.50
N ASN A 401 -22.11 -0.20 -33.95
CA ASN A 401 -23.53 -0.20 -33.55
C ASN A 401 -23.99 0.11 -32.11
N SER A 402 -24.87 1.12 -32.13
CA SER A 402 -25.64 1.78 -31.09
C SER A 402 -26.85 1.00 -30.57
N SER A 403 -27.15 1.22 -29.28
CA SER A 403 -28.51 1.33 -28.74
C SER A 403 -28.53 2.40 -27.63
N PRO A 404 -29.64 3.13 -27.41
CA PRO A 404 -29.61 4.45 -26.79
C PRO A 404 -29.42 4.35 -25.27
N LEU A 405 -28.33 4.95 -24.78
CA LEU A 405 -28.10 5.19 -23.35
C LEU A 405 -29.11 6.21 -22.83
N THR A 406 -29.93 5.81 -21.86
CA THR A 406 -30.67 6.75 -21.02
C THR A 406 -29.67 7.55 -20.20
N THR A 407 -29.34 8.75 -20.68
CA THR A 407 -28.52 9.73 -19.98
C THR A 407 -29.39 10.34 -18.88
N SER A 408 -29.20 9.92 -17.62
CA SER A 408 -29.61 10.75 -16.49
C SER A 408 -28.63 11.92 -16.46
N ALA A 409 -29.08 13.09 -16.93
CA ALA A 409 -28.27 14.30 -16.91
C ALA A 409 -27.88 14.64 -15.46
N ILE A 410 -26.57 14.64 -15.16
CA ILE A 410 -26.04 15.22 -13.93
C ILE A 410 -26.32 16.72 -14.01
N GLY A 411 -27.19 17.24 -13.13
CA GLY A 411 -27.53 18.66 -13.09
C GLY A 411 -26.36 19.49 -12.56
N ILE A 412 -25.74 20.29 -13.42
CA ILE A 412 -24.83 21.37 -13.01
C ILE A 412 -25.69 22.57 -12.63
N ALA A 413 -25.87 22.85 -11.33
CA ALA A 413 -26.56 24.07 -10.92
C ALA A 413 -25.53 25.17 -10.66
N ASN A 414 -25.63 26.27 -11.42
CA ASN A 414 -24.98 27.53 -11.09
C ASN A 414 -25.67 28.13 -9.86
N ALA A 415 -24.91 28.54 -8.85
CA ALA A 415 -25.41 29.46 -7.85
C ALA A 415 -25.52 30.85 -8.49
N ASN A 416 -26.74 31.24 -8.86
CA ASN A 416 -27.09 32.63 -9.13
C ASN A 416 -27.88 33.15 -7.94
N ASN A 417 -27.19 33.85 -7.04
CA ASN A 417 -27.49 35.21 -6.59
C ASN A 417 -26.47 35.65 -5.56
#